data_AF-A0A7S1MAV8-F1
#
_entry.id   AF-A0A7S1MAV8-F1
#
_cell.length_a   1.000
_cell.length_b   1.000
_cell.length_c   1.000
_cell.angle_alpha   90.00
_cell.angle_beta   90.00
_cell.angle_gamma   90.00
#
_symmetry.space_group_name_H-M   'P 1'
#
loop_
_entity.id
_entity.type
_entity.pdbx_description
1 polymer ?
#
loop_
_entity_poly.entity_id
_entity_poly.type
_entity_poly.pdbx_seq_one_letter_code
_entity_poly.pdbx_strand_id
1 'polypeptide(L)'
;KGPPGSLITVASICNSAAVRLNSVEVAGWGGEKCLGTHAKCEEITVPGKCNDARAQLSMQCLGWGGSSCLAPGAAAELITTKPLCLRAKERFGIEAAGWGGSHCLAKEGLTCNKVTDPSACNHAKERLGIECAGWGGSSCLPVGASTLLITSASICQKSQTALGIASAGWSGTNCMPAGAVTCGDITRPGVC
;
A
#
# COMPACT_ATOMS: atom_id res chain seq x y z
N LYS A 1 37.38 14.69 7.82
CA LYS A 1 35.94 14.40 7.71
C LYS A 1 35.63 13.23 8.63
N GLY A 2 34.78 13.43 9.64
CA GLY A 2 34.33 12.31 10.47
C GLY A 2 33.51 11.31 9.64
N PRO A 3 33.29 10.08 10.15
CA PRO A 3 32.39 9.14 9.51
C PRO A 3 30.98 9.77 9.39
N PRO A 4 30.24 9.49 8.31
CA PRO A 4 28.88 10.00 8.18
C PRO A 4 28.04 9.48 9.36
N GLY A 5 27.28 10.37 9.99
CA GLY A 5 26.49 10.05 11.18
C GLY A 5 25.53 8.87 10.99
N SER A 6 25.14 8.59 9.73
CA SER A 6 24.33 7.43 9.34
C SER A 6 24.92 6.07 9.68
N LEU A 7 26.23 5.96 9.99
CA LEU A 7 26.87 4.72 10.45
C LEU A 7 26.66 4.46 11.96
N ILE A 8 26.16 5.44 12.71
CA ILE A 8 25.89 5.28 14.14
C ILE A 8 24.50 4.65 14.30
N THR A 9 24.48 3.39 14.71
CA THR A 9 23.25 2.57 14.91
C THR A 9 22.86 2.40 16.37
N VAL A 10 23.43 3.21 17.27
CA VAL A 10 23.12 3.19 18.72
C VAL A 10 22.60 4.56 19.16
N ALA A 11 21.39 4.59 19.70
CA ALA A 11 20.69 5.83 20.07
C ALA A 11 21.47 6.71 21.07
N SER A 12 22.06 6.11 22.11
CA SER A 12 22.84 6.83 23.12
C SER A 12 24.10 7.48 22.54
N ILE A 13 24.75 6.79 21.60
CA ILE A 13 25.92 7.31 20.87
C ILE A 13 25.48 8.45 19.97
N CYS A 14 24.38 8.29 19.22
CA CYS A 14 23.83 9.31 18.35
C CYS A 14 23.50 10.61 19.10
N ASN A 15 22.80 10.52 20.23
CA ASN A 15 22.47 11.68 21.07
C ASN A 15 23.72 12.38 21.64
N SER A 16 24.81 11.62 21.84
CA SER A 16 26.08 12.17 22.34
C SER A 16 27.00 12.65 21.22
N ALA A 17 26.80 12.19 19.97
CA ALA A 17 27.68 12.45 18.84
C ALA A 17 27.71 13.94 18.49
N ALA A 18 26.56 14.61 18.52
CA ALA A 18 26.47 16.06 18.30
C ALA A 18 27.29 16.89 19.31
N VAL A 19 27.47 16.36 20.53
CA VAL A 19 28.17 17.06 21.63
C VAL A 19 29.65 16.68 21.70
N ARG A 20 29.99 15.41 21.42
CA ARG A 20 31.32 14.85 21.68
C ARG A 20 32.19 14.71 20.45
N LEU A 21 31.58 14.62 19.27
CA LEU A 21 32.29 14.39 18.01
C LEU A 21 32.14 15.65 17.16
N ASN A 22 32.97 16.66 17.44
CA ASN A 22 33.02 18.00 16.78
C ASN A 22 33.14 17.99 15.23
N SER A 23 33.05 16.83 14.59
CA SER A 23 33.16 16.65 13.13
C SER A 23 32.05 15.76 12.55
N VAL A 24 31.02 15.43 13.32
CA VAL A 24 29.86 14.63 12.85
C VAL A 24 28.61 15.49 12.93
N GLU A 25 28.13 15.93 11.77
CA GLU A 25 26.86 16.65 11.66
C GLU A 25 25.71 15.66 11.70
N VAL A 26 24.93 15.67 12.79
CA VAL A 26 23.74 14.85 12.97
C VAL A 26 22.53 15.70 13.33
N ALA A 27 21.39 15.40 12.71
CA ALA A 27 20.09 15.98 13.07
C ALA A 27 19.48 15.30 14.31
N GLY A 28 19.89 14.06 14.60
CA GLY A 28 19.44 13.31 15.78
C GLY A 28 19.13 11.85 15.47
N TRP A 29 18.52 11.15 16.43
CA TRP A 29 18.19 9.72 16.28
C TRP A 29 16.89 9.50 15.49
N GLY A 30 16.99 8.81 14.35
CA GLY A 30 15.84 8.51 13.49
C GLY A 30 15.07 7.25 13.87
N GLY A 31 15.66 6.37 14.69
CA GLY A 31 15.03 5.12 15.12
C GLY A 31 15.93 3.91 15.00
N GLU A 32 16.60 3.77 13.85
CA GLU A 32 17.56 2.69 13.56
C GLU A 32 19.00 3.20 13.45
N LYS A 33 19.15 4.46 13.01
CA LYS A 33 20.43 5.12 12.81
C LYS A 33 20.33 6.60 13.14
N CYS A 34 21.48 7.23 13.32
CA CYS A 34 21.59 8.68 13.41
C CYS A 34 21.29 9.31 12.04
N LEU A 35 20.50 10.36 12.05
CA LEU A 35 20.14 11.14 10.88
C LEU A 35 21.19 12.23 10.64
N GLY A 36 21.55 12.45 9.39
CA GLY A 36 22.36 13.61 8.99
C GLY A 36 21.52 14.89 8.94
N THR A 37 22.19 16.04 8.80
CA THR A 37 21.55 17.37 8.66
C THR A 37 20.66 17.51 7.42
N HIS A 38 20.84 16.64 6.43
CA HIS A 38 20.03 16.57 5.22
C HIS A 38 19.14 15.32 5.15
N ALA A 39 18.86 14.68 6.30
CA ALA A 39 17.98 13.53 6.35
C ALA A 39 16.58 13.88 5.86
N LYS A 40 15.91 12.90 5.26
CA LYS A 40 14.51 13.01 4.83
C LYS A 40 13.56 12.49 5.91
N CYS A 41 12.31 12.95 5.90
CA CYS A 41 11.30 12.47 6.85
C CYS A 41 11.18 10.94 6.81
N GLU A 42 11.18 10.35 5.61
CA GLU A 42 11.09 8.90 5.38
C GLU A 42 12.16 8.07 6.11
N GLU A 43 13.29 8.68 6.50
CA GLU A 43 14.36 8.02 7.27
C GLU A 43 14.06 7.92 8.78
N ILE A 44 13.01 8.59 9.26
CA ILE A 44 12.52 8.46 10.63
C ILE A 44 11.62 7.23 10.70
N THR A 45 12.04 6.23 11.47
CA THR A 45 11.33 4.94 11.62
C THR A 45 10.55 4.84 12.93
N VAL A 46 10.64 5.84 13.81
CA VAL A 46 9.92 5.89 15.09
C VAL A 46 8.76 6.88 15.03
N PRO A 47 7.50 6.45 15.25
CA PRO A 47 6.32 7.31 15.16
C PRO A 47 6.38 8.56 16.03
N GLY A 48 6.80 8.41 17.29
CA GLY A 48 6.93 9.54 18.23
C GLY A 48 7.94 10.59 17.75
N LYS A 49 9.09 10.14 17.24
CA LYS A 49 10.12 11.01 16.66
C LYS A 49 9.61 11.74 15.42
N CYS A 50 8.83 11.05 14.59
CA CYS A 50 8.23 11.64 13.40
C CYS A 50 7.20 12.73 13.76
N ASN A 51 6.30 12.44 14.70
CA ASN A 51 5.27 13.41 15.12
C ASN A 51 5.90 14.65 15.79
N ASP A 52 7.04 14.49 16.45
CA ASP A 52 7.79 15.58 17.10
C ASP A 52 9.01 16.06 16.28
N ALA A 53 9.11 15.71 14.99
CA ALA A 53 10.32 15.92 14.18
C ALA A 53 10.73 17.40 14.12
N ARG A 54 9.76 18.33 14.15
CA ARG A 54 10.03 19.76 14.18
C ARG A 54 10.74 20.18 15.46
N ALA A 55 10.33 19.64 16.60
CA ALA A 55 10.88 19.98 17.91
C ALA A 55 12.21 19.25 18.19
N GLN A 56 12.31 17.99 17.76
CA GLN A 56 13.43 17.12 18.14
C GLN A 56 14.56 17.05 17.10
N LEU A 57 14.24 17.25 15.81
CA LEU A 57 15.16 17.05 14.70
C LEU A 57 15.29 18.30 13.80
N SER A 58 14.54 19.38 14.12
CA SER A 58 14.42 20.58 13.29
C SER A 58 13.96 20.29 11.85
N MET A 59 13.17 19.22 11.66
CA MET A 59 12.65 18.79 10.35
C MET A 59 11.16 19.12 10.20
N GLN A 60 10.74 19.55 9.01
CA GLN A 60 9.33 19.75 8.69
C GLN A 60 8.74 18.48 8.08
N CYS A 61 8.11 17.65 8.91
CA CYS A 61 7.37 16.47 8.50
C CYS A 61 5.87 16.64 8.76
N LEU A 62 5.03 15.96 7.98
CA LEU A 62 3.57 15.97 8.14
C LEU A 62 3.10 15.03 9.28
N GLY A 63 3.94 14.08 9.67
CA GLY A 63 3.66 13.13 10.74
C GLY A 63 3.67 11.68 10.26
N TRP A 64 3.35 10.76 11.17
CA TRP A 64 3.49 9.32 10.91
C TRP A 64 2.36 8.80 10.00
N GLY A 65 2.72 8.23 8.85
CA GLY A 65 1.80 7.66 7.85
C GLY A 65 1.36 6.22 8.16
N GLY A 66 1.98 5.55 9.11
CA GLY A 66 1.66 4.18 9.51
C GLY A 66 2.88 3.27 9.49
N SER A 67 3.68 3.37 8.44
CA SER A 67 4.94 2.63 8.26
C SER A 67 6.17 3.53 8.17
N SER A 68 5.98 4.79 7.76
CA SER A 68 7.04 5.78 7.65
C SER A 68 6.54 7.17 8.02
N CYS A 69 7.48 8.09 8.22
CA CYS A 69 7.16 9.51 8.41
C CYS A 69 6.93 10.21 7.06
N LEU A 70 5.87 11.01 6.99
CA LEU A 70 5.47 11.69 5.76
C LEU A 70 6.19 13.04 5.62
N ALA A 71 6.75 13.28 4.44
CA ALA A 71 7.23 14.59 4.03
C ALA A 71 6.08 15.50 3.53
N PRO A 72 6.25 16.83 3.50
CA PRO A 72 5.31 17.73 2.83
C PRO A 72 5.10 17.31 1.36
N GLY A 73 3.84 17.22 0.94
CA GLY A 73 3.49 16.74 -0.41
C GLY A 73 3.61 15.22 -0.59
N ALA A 74 3.73 14.43 0.49
CA ALA A 74 3.71 12.98 0.43
C ALA A 74 2.44 12.44 -0.28
N ALA A 75 2.63 11.37 -1.03
CA ALA A 75 1.54 10.68 -1.72
C ALA A 75 0.64 9.92 -0.73
N ALA A 76 -0.65 9.75 -1.08
CA ALA A 76 -1.62 9.06 -0.24
C ALA A 76 -1.23 7.61 0.05
N GLU A 77 -0.55 6.95 -0.89
CA GLU A 77 -0.11 5.56 -0.80
C GLU A 77 0.87 5.30 0.35
N LEU A 78 1.54 6.34 0.85
CA LEU A 78 2.41 6.23 2.03
C LEU A 78 1.62 6.14 3.34
N ILE A 79 0.30 6.36 3.30
CA ILE A 79 -0.58 6.18 4.45
C ILE A 79 -1.03 4.71 4.51
N THR A 80 -0.41 3.92 5.36
CA THR A 80 -0.58 2.46 5.42
C THR A 80 -1.48 1.99 6.55
N THR A 81 -2.28 2.88 7.15
CA THR A 81 -3.29 2.47 8.13
C THR A 81 -4.65 3.11 7.84
N LYS A 82 -5.71 2.31 7.94
CA LYS A 82 -7.08 2.73 7.64
C LYS A 82 -7.53 3.96 8.45
N PRO A 83 -7.31 4.05 9.78
CA PRO A 83 -7.75 5.22 10.56
C PRO A 83 -7.02 6.52 10.21
N LEU A 84 -5.81 6.43 9.67
CA LEU A 84 -5.09 7.59 9.15
C LEU A 84 -5.60 7.97 7.77
N CYS A 85 -5.81 6.99 6.89
CA CYS A 85 -6.34 7.22 5.55
C CYS A 85 -7.71 7.92 5.57
N LEU A 86 -8.62 7.48 6.45
CA LEU A 86 -9.94 8.10 6.63
C LEU A 86 -9.88 9.56 7.10
N ARG A 87 -8.74 10.00 7.65
CA ARG A 87 -8.49 11.37 8.14
C ARG A 87 -7.30 12.03 7.42
N ALA A 88 -6.92 11.54 6.23
CA ALA A 88 -5.72 11.97 5.54
C ALA A 88 -5.75 13.47 5.21
N LYS A 89 -6.90 13.97 4.75
CA LYS A 89 -7.12 15.39 4.45
C LYS A 89 -7.01 16.26 5.69
N GLU A 90 -7.68 15.89 6.77
CA GLU A 90 -7.69 16.67 8.02
C GLU A 90 -6.32 16.67 8.71
N ARG A 91 -5.64 15.52 8.72
CA ARG A 91 -4.40 15.33 9.48
C ARG A 91 -3.16 15.77 8.71
N PHE A 92 -3.13 15.53 7.40
CA PHE A 92 -1.93 15.70 6.57
C PHE A 92 -2.15 16.65 5.38
N GLY A 93 -3.38 17.09 5.12
CA GLY A 93 -3.70 17.85 3.91
C GLY A 93 -3.63 17.01 2.62
N ILE A 94 -3.65 15.67 2.75
CA ILE A 94 -3.50 14.75 1.60
C ILE A 94 -4.89 14.31 1.13
N GLU A 95 -5.22 14.61 -0.13
CA GLU A 95 -6.43 14.13 -0.78
C GLU A 95 -6.28 12.64 -1.13
N ALA A 96 -7.22 11.83 -0.66
CA ALA A 96 -7.28 10.40 -0.98
C ALA A 96 -8.66 10.03 -1.51
N ALA A 97 -8.71 9.02 -2.37
CA ALA A 97 -9.96 8.42 -2.83
C ALA A 97 -10.59 7.52 -1.76
N GLY A 98 -9.77 6.91 -0.91
CA GLY A 98 -10.25 6.05 0.18
C GLY A 98 -9.24 4.96 0.54
N TRP A 99 -9.65 4.05 1.41
CA TRP A 99 -8.83 2.92 1.83
C TRP A 99 -8.88 1.79 0.81
N GLY A 100 -7.74 1.44 0.22
CA GLY A 100 -7.62 0.38 -0.77
C GLY A 100 -7.42 -1.01 -0.18
N GLY A 101 -7.11 -1.11 1.11
CA GLY A 101 -6.94 -2.39 1.82
C GLY A 101 -5.63 -2.51 2.58
N SER A 102 -4.54 -2.10 1.94
CA SER A 102 -3.19 -2.06 2.53
C SER A 102 -2.65 -0.65 2.70
N HIS A 103 -3.15 0.29 1.90
CA HIS A 103 -2.77 1.69 1.90
C HIS A 103 -3.95 2.56 1.45
N CYS A 104 -3.81 3.86 1.65
CA CYS A 104 -4.72 4.85 1.10
C CYS A 104 -4.49 5.01 -0.40
N LEU A 105 -5.57 5.13 -1.17
CA LEU A 105 -5.49 5.28 -2.62
C LEU A 105 -5.50 6.76 -2.98
N ALA A 106 -4.60 7.19 -3.86
CA ALA A 106 -4.69 8.50 -4.49
C ALA A 106 -5.94 8.58 -5.39
N LYS A 107 -6.45 9.79 -5.60
CA LYS A 107 -7.55 10.04 -6.54
C LYS A 107 -7.06 9.91 -7.99
N GLU A 108 -5.85 10.39 -8.25
CA GLU A 108 -5.22 10.38 -9.55
C GLU A 108 -4.74 8.96 -9.91
N GLY A 109 -5.07 8.50 -11.12
CA GLY A 109 -4.64 7.18 -11.61
C GLY A 109 -5.20 6.02 -10.78
N LEU A 110 -6.37 6.21 -10.17
CA LEU A 110 -7.08 5.17 -9.44
C LEU A 110 -7.65 4.12 -10.40
N THR A 111 -7.34 2.85 -10.15
CA THR A 111 -7.73 1.72 -10.97
C THR A 111 -8.06 0.51 -10.09
N CYS A 112 -8.87 -0.42 -10.59
CA CYS A 112 -9.30 -1.60 -9.83
C CYS A 112 -8.12 -2.42 -9.28
N ASN A 113 -7.05 -2.62 -10.07
CA ASN A 113 -5.90 -3.40 -9.64
C ASN A 113 -5.11 -2.80 -8.46
N LYS A 114 -5.34 -1.52 -8.11
CA LYS A 114 -4.76 -0.91 -6.90
C LYS A 114 -5.55 -1.26 -5.62
N VAL A 115 -6.78 -1.74 -5.76
CA VAL A 115 -7.64 -2.13 -4.63
C VAL A 115 -7.25 -3.54 -4.19
N THR A 116 -6.71 -3.66 -2.98
CA THR A 116 -6.26 -4.93 -2.38
C THR A 116 -7.23 -5.50 -1.34
N ASP A 117 -8.27 -4.75 -0.96
CA ASP A 117 -9.33 -5.22 -0.07
C ASP A 117 -10.56 -5.70 -0.87
N PRO A 118 -11.02 -6.95 -0.66
CA PRO A 118 -12.19 -7.49 -1.36
C PRO A 118 -13.46 -6.68 -1.13
N SER A 119 -13.68 -6.15 0.08
CA SER A 119 -14.88 -5.36 0.39
C SER A 119 -14.86 -4.01 -0.34
N ALA A 120 -13.71 -3.33 -0.36
CA ALA A 120 -13.52 -2.10 -1.12
C ALA A 120 -13.70 -2.35 -2.63
N CYS A 121 -13.20 -3.48 -3.15
CA CYS A 121 -13.36 -3.82 -4.56
C CYS A 121 -14.83 -4.06 -4.95
N ASN A 122 -15.55 -4.87 -4.16
CA ASN A 122 -16.95 -5.19 -4.45
C ASN A 122 -17.90 -3.99 -4.28
N HIS A 123 -17.44 -2.92 -3.63
CA HIS A 123 -18.17 -1.67 -3.46
C HIS A 123 -17.36 -0.47 -4.02
N ALA A 124 -16.56 -0.70 -5.06
CA ALA A 124 -15.63 0.29 -5.56
C ALA A 124 -16.35 1.52 -6.15
N LYS A 125 -17.55 1.32 -6.73
CA LYS A 125 -18.35 2.41 -7.27
C LYS A 125 -18.82 3.36 -6.19
N GLU A 126 -19.34 2.82 -5.08
CA GLU A 126 -19.86 3.61 -3.97
C GLU A 126 -18.76 4.19 -3.10
N ARG A 127 -17.67 3.44 -2.86
CA ARG A 127 -16.62 3.83 -1.93
C ARG A 127 -15.48 4.63 -2.55
N LEU A 128 -15.16 4.34 -3.80
CA LEU A 128 -13.97 4.85 -4.48
C LEU A 128 -14.31 5.60 -5.78
N GLY A 129 -15.58 5.57 -6.22
CA GLY A 129 -16.02 6.24 -7.44
C GLY A 129 -15.53 5.60 -8.74
N ILE A 130 -15.12 4.32 -8.72
CA ILE A 130 -14.62 3.60 -9.90
C ILE A 130 -15.46 2.36 -10.19
N GLU A 131 -15.62 2.03 -11.46
CA GLU A 131 -16.31 0.81 -11.88
C GLU A 131 -15.34 -0.37 -11.99
N CYS A 132 -15.58 -1.40 -11.18
CA CYS A 132 -14.85 -2.65 -11.19
C CYS A 132 -15.83 -3.80 -11.41
N ALA A 133 -15.37 -4.88 -12.05
CA ALA A 133 -16.16 -6.11 -12.18
C ALA A 133 -16.37 -6.76 -10.80
N GLY A 134 -15.40 -6.62 -9.89
CA GLY A 134 -15.44 -7.17 -8.54
C GLY A 134 -14.18 -7.96 -8.21
N TRP A 135 -14.19 -8.62 -7.04
CA TRP A 135 -13.04 -9.37 -6.57
C TRP A 135 -12.90 -10.71 -7.30
N GLY A 136 -11.75 -10.97 -7.92
CA GLY A 136 -11.46 -12.19 -8.68
C GLY A 136 -10.92 -13.36 -7.85
N GLY A 137 -10.64 -13.15 -6.56
CA GLY A 137 -10.05 -14.15 -5.67
C GLY A 137 -8.73 -13.66 -5.07
N SER A 138 -7.81 -13.20 -5.91
CA SER A 138 -6.51 -12.64 -5.52
C SER A 138 -6.37 -11.14 -5.77
N SER A 139 -7.21 -10.58 -6.65
CA SER A 139 -7.12 -9.19 -7.07
C SER A 139 -8.49 -8.63 -7.44
N CYS A 140 -8.61 -7.31 -7.37
CA CYS A 140 -9.78 -6.61 -7.86
C CYS A 140 -9.72 -6.44 -9.38
N LEU A 141 -10.79 -6.84 -10.08
CA LEU A 141 -10.80 -6.94 -11.53
C LEU A 141 -11.51 -5.74 -12.17
N PRO A 142 -10.96 -5.17 -13.26
CA PRO A 142 -11.69 -4.20 -14.08
C PRO A 142 -12.83 -4.87 -14.84
N VAL A 143 -13.80 -4.08 -15.30
CA VAL A 143 -14.85 -4.54 -16.22
C VAL A 143 -14.21 -5.11 -17.49
N GLY A 144 -14.69 -6.27 -17.94
CA GLY A 144 -14.14 -6.96 -19.12
C GLY A 144 -12.81 -7.69 -18.88
N ALA A 145 -12.40 -7.87 -17.62
CA ALA A 145 -11.21 -8.66 -17.29
C ALA A 145 -11.29 -10.10 -17.82
N SER A 146 -10.12 -10.67 -18.15
CA SER A 146 -10.01 -12.07 -18.55
C SER A 146 -10.44 -13.01 -17.43
N THR A 147 -11.15 -14.09 -17.77
CA THR A 147 -11.50 -15.19 -16.85
C THR A 147 -10.26 -15.79 -16.17
N LEU A 148 -9.11 -15.76 -16.84
CA LEU A 148 -7.86 -16.32 -16.31
C LEU A 148 -7.38 -15.61 -15.03
N LEU A 149 -7.86 -14.40 -14.77
CA LEU A 149 -7.58 -13.63 -13.56
C LEU A 149 -8.50 -13.98 -12.39
N ILE A 150 -9.51 -14.83 -12.61
CA ILE A 150 -10.35 -15.37 -11.55
C ILE A 150 -9.64 -16.59 -10.97
N THR A 151 -9.10 -16.43 -9.77
CA THR A 151 -8.25 -17.40 -9.06
C THR A 151 -8.97 -18.11 -7.92
N SER A 152 -10.29 -17.90 -7.80
CA SER A 152 -11.14 -18.61 -6.84
C SER A 152 -12.17 -19.48 -7.54
N ALA A 153 -12.20 -20.78 -7.20
CA ALA A 153 -13.16 -21.73 -7.76
C ALA A 153 -14.62 -21.34 -7.49
N SER A 154 -14.92 -20.81 -6.29
CA SER A 154 -16.29 -20.39 -5.93
C SER A 154 -16.74 -19.15 -6.70
N ILE A 155 -15.81 -18.25 -7.00
CA ILE A 155 -16.06 -17.08 -7.83
C ILE A 155 -16.22 -17.49 -9.29
N CYS A 156 -15.37 -18.40 -9.78
CA CYS A 156 -15.46 -18.95 -11.13
C CYS A 156 -16.84 -19.58 -11.40
N GLN A 157 -17.36 -20.38 -10.47
CA GLN A 157 -18.71 -20.97 -10.58
C GLN A 157 -19.83 -19.94 -10.74
N LYS A 158 -19.63 -18.71 -10.27
CA LYS A 158 -20.60 -17.62 -10.34
C LYS A 158 -20.09 -16.45 -11.18
N SER A 159 -19.08 -16.65 -12.03
CA SER A 159 -18.36 -15.54 -12.68
C SER A 159 -19.28 -14.69 -13.55
N GLN A 160 -20.25 -15.31 -14.21
CA GLN A 160 -21.21 -14.60 -15.05
C GLN A 160 -22.13 -13.68 -14.23
N THR A 161 -22.63 -14.15 -13.08
CA THR A 161 -23.57 -13.36 -12.25
C THR A 161 -22.86 -12.43 -11.29
N ALA A 162 -21.70 -12.81 -10.79
CA ALA A 162 -20.93 -12.03 -9.82
C ALA A 162 -20.05 -10.96 -10.48
N LEU A 163 -19.48 -11.24 -11.65
CA LEU A 163 -18.49 -10.37 -12.30
C LEU A 163 -18.89 -9.96 -13.72
N GLY A 164 -19.95 -10.53 -14.29
CA GLY A 164 -20.30 -10.33 -15.70
C GLY A 164 -19.34 -11.03 -16.68
N ILE A 165 -18.58 -12.02 -16.21
CA ILE A 165 -17.53 -12.69 -16.99
C ILE A 165 -17.95 -14.14 -17.28
N ALA A 166 -18.20 -14.47 -18.55
CA ALA A 166 -18.56 -15.82 -18.96
C ALA A 166 -17.37 -16.78 -18.82
N SER A 167 -17.58 -17.95 -18.22
CA SER A 167 -16.55 -18.96 -18.05
C SER A 167 -17.00 -20.35 -18.47
N ALA A 168 -16.04 -21.19 -18.84
CA ALA A 168 -16.27 -22.60 -19.19
C ALA A 168 -15.96 -23.56 -18.03
N GLY A 169 -15.70 -23.04 -16.83
CA GLY A 169 -15.44 -23.82 -15.63
C GLY A 169 -14.04 -23.61 -15.05
N TRP A 170 -13.71 -24.42 -14.05
CA TRP A 170 -12.48 -24.30 -13.26
C TRP A 170 -11.40 -25.25 -13.76
N SER A 171 -10.21 -24.74 -14.08
CA SER A 171 -9.06 -25.52 -14.56
C SER A 171 -8.32 -26.28 -13.45
N GLY A 172 -8.55 -25.91 -12.18
CA GLY A 172 -7.73 -26.32 -11.04
C GLY A 172 -7.02 -25.15 -10.38
N THR A 173 -6.66 -24.11 -11.14
CA THR A 173 -5.93 -22.92 -10.64
C THR A 173 -6.58 -21.60 -11.03
N ASN A 174 -7.34 -21.56 -12.11
CA ASN A 174 -8.02 -20.37 -12.60
C ASN A 174 -9.30 -20.73 -13.38
N CYS A 175 -10.10 -19.70 -13.67
CA CYS A 175 -11.32 -19.85 -14.44
C CYS A 175 -11.02 -19.86 -15.95
N MET A 176 -11.61 -20.81 -16.67
CA MET A 176 -11.37 -21.00 -18.09
C MET A 176 -12.25 -20.08 -18.95
N PRO A 177 -11.72 -19.52 -20.05
CA PRO A 177 -12.50 -18.72 -20.99
C PRO A 177 -13.64 -19.51 -21.62
N ALA A 178 -14.79 -18.88 -21.83
CA ALA A 178 -15.86 -19.45 -22.63
C ALA A 178 -15.39 -19.60 -24.10
N GLY A 179 -15.43 -20.83 -24.64
CA GLY A 179 -15.18 -21.09 -26.07
C GLY A 179 -13.85 -21.76 -26.45
N ALA A 180 -12.99 -22.13 -25.50
CA ALA A 180 -11.71 -22.80 -25.78
C ALA A 180 -11.36 -23.84 -24.70
N VAL A 181 -12.25 -24.81 -24.48
CA VAL A 181 -11.97 -25.92 -23.55
C VAL A 181 -11.97 -27.23 -24.32
N THR A 182 -10.82 -27.87 -24.39
CA THR A 182 -10.71 -29.28 -24.75
C THR A 182 -10.75 -30.11 -23.46
N CYS A 183 -11.19 -31.37 -23.51
CA CYS A 183 -11.27 -32.19 -22.29
C CYS A 183 -9.92 -32.40 -21.58
N GLY A 184 -8.79 -32.12 -22.24
CA GLY A 184 -7.45 -32.12 -21.61
C GLY A 184 -7.22 -30.95 -20.64
N ASP A 185 -8.00 -29.88 -20.75
CA ASP A 185 -7.86 -28.66 -19.92
C ASP A 185 -8.60 -28.77 -18.57
N ILE A 186 -9.35 -29.85 -18.35
CA ILE A 186 -10.16 -30.10 -17.16
C ILE A 186 -9.44 -31.06 -16.23
N THR A 187 -9.02 -30.59 -15.06
CA THR A 187 -8.33 -31.42 -14.05
C THR A 187 -9.28 -32.22 -13.15
N ARG A 188 -10.61 -32.01 -13.24
CA ARG A 188 -11.60 -32.81 -12.49
C ARG A 188 -12.01 -34.06 -13.29
N PRO A 189 -11.81 -35.27 -12.74
CA PRO A 189 -12.35 -36.50 -13.34
C PRO A 189 -13.88 -36.44 -13.44
N GLY A 190 -14.44 -36.85 -14.60
CA GLY A 190 -15.88 -37.03 -14.82
C GLY A 190 -16.69 -35.78 -15.17
N VAL A 191 -16.03 -34.70 -15.59
CA VAL A 191 -16.68 -33.46 -16.11
C VAL A 191 -16.66 -33.41 -17.65
N CYS A 192 -15.99 -34.39 -18.27
CA CYS A 192 -16.27 -34.96 -19.57
C CYS A 192 -16.57 -36.46 -19.35
#